data_AF-A0A7Y9WY98-F1
#
_entry.id   AF-A0A7Y9WY98-F1
#
_cell.length_a   1.000
_cell.length_b   1.000
_cell.length_c   1.000
_cell.angle_alpha   90.00
_cell.angle_beta   90.00
_cell.angle_gamma   90.00
#
_symmetry.space_group_name_H-M   'P 1'
#
loop_
_entity.id
_entity.type
_entity.pdbx_description
1 polymer ?
#
loop_
_entity_poly.entity_id
_entity_poly.type
_entity_poly.pdbx_seq_one_letter_code
_entity_poly.pdbx_strand_id
1 'polypeptide(L)'
;MARYTKPELREQIKEEIKSSDKGGRPGQWSARKSQLVTQEYKKRGGGFLGEKDERQKSLQRWGNEKWQTKEGDTRARKGDTTSRYLPKKAWDEMSESQKRATDTKKREASRTGRQYVANTGPAKRARRDATTAGRMTEMSVAEAAKLVRGLDTRQLKTALRNERASKDRKTLVQRLEAELNRRG
;
A
#
# COMPACT_ATOMS: atom_id res chain seq x y z
N MET A 1 3.80 9.21 -16.70
CA MET A 1 4.41 10.02 -15.62
C MET A 1 3.74 11.38 -15.65
N ALA A 2 3.11 11.80 -14.54
CA ALA A 2 2.45 13.09 -14.46
C ALA A 2 3.45 14.23 -14.76
N ARG A 3 3.05 15.18 -15.60
CA ARG A 3 3.87 16.37 -15.93
C ARG A 3 3.62 17.47 -14.89
N TYR A 4 4.58 18.35 -14.67
CA TYR A 4 4.40 19.50 -13.77
C TYR A 4 3.73 20.65 -14.50
N THR A 5 2.79 21.37 -13.86
CA THR A 5 2.14 22.54 -14.49
C THR A 5 3.10 23.72 -14.65
N LYS A 6 4.09 23.80 -13.78
CA LYS A 6 5.11 24.87 -13.69
C LYS A 6 6.48 24.23 -13.43
N PRO A 7 7.16 23.67 -14.44
CA PRO A 7 8.43 22.96 -14.24
C PRO A 7 9.55 23.87 -13.72
N GLU A 8 9.59 25.14 -14.12
CA GLU A 8 10.60 26.12 -13.73
C GLU A 8 10.50 26.43 -12.23
N LEU A 9 9.28 26.65 -11.74
CA LEU A 9 9.01 26.83 -10.31
C LEU A 9 9.50 25.65 -9.47
N ARG A 10 9.34 24.42 -10.00
CA ARG A 10 9.82 23.23 -9.30
C ARG A 10 11.33 23.19 -9.21
N GLU A 11 12.04 23.50 -10.29
CA GLU A 11 13.51 23.50 -10.30
C GLU A 11 14.06 24.61 -9.39
N GLN A 12 13.44 25.79 -9.36
CA GLN A 12 13.80 26.85 -8.41
C GLN A 12 13.68 26.37 -6.96
N ILE A 13 12.53 25.81 -6.59
CA ILE A 13 12.28 25.29 -5.24
C ILE A 13 13.27 24.16 -4.90
N LYS A 14 13.62 23.33 -5.88
CA LYS A 14 14.56 22.24 -5.71
C LYS A 14 15.96 22.76 -5.38
N GLU A 15 16.45 23.78 -6.07
CA GLU A 15 17.76 24.38 -5.76
C GLU A 15 17.74 25.13 -4.43
N GLU A 16 16.67 25.89 -4.11
CA GLU A 16 16.50 26.54 -2.79
C GLU A 16 16.56 25.52 -1.64
N ILE A 17 15.85 24.40 -1.76
CA ILE A 17 15.82 23.37 -0.72
C ILE A 17 17.13 22.59 -0.67
N LYS A 18 17.77 22.33 -1.82
CA LYS A 18 19.05 21.64 -1.89
C LYS A 18 20.14 22.46 -1.20
N SER A 19 20.22 23.77 -1.42
CA SER A 19 21.19 24.66 -0.77
C SER A 19 20.89 24.87 0.72
N SER A 20 19.63 24.76 1.14
CA SER A 20 19.25 24.87 2.56
C SER A 20 19.73 23.69 3.42
N ASP A 21 19.76 23.92 4.73
CA ASP A 21 19.92 22.92 5.79
C ASP A 21 18.61 22.17 6.13
N LYS A 22 17.50 22.51 5.45
CA LYS A 22 16.20 21.89 5.69
C LYS A 22 16.16 20.49 5.09
N GLY A 23 15.88 19.49 5.94
CA GLY A 23 15.75 18.10 5.50
C GLY A 23 17.08 17.39 5.22
N GLY A 24 18.19 17.92 5.73
CA GLY A 24 19.52 17.31 5.63
C GLY A 24 20.60 18.36 5.36
N ARG A 25 21.84 17.92 5.20
CA ARG A 25 22.98 18.82 4.99
C ARG A 25 22.80 19.68 3.71
N PRO A 26 23.22 20.96 3.74
CA PRO A 26 23.32 21.81 2.55
C PRO A 26 24.03 21.11 1.38
N GLY A 27 23.57 21.37 0.16
CA GLY A 27 24.10 20.81 -1.09
C GLY A 27 23.71 19.36 -1.40
N GLN A 28 23.26 18.60 -0.40
CA GLN A 28 22.91 17.19 -0.53
C GLN A 28 21.43 16.98 -0.86
N TRP A 29 21.13 15.88 -1.55
CA TRP A 29 19.76 15.47 -1.86
C TRP A 29 19.31 14.31 -0.97
N SER A 30 18.17 14.47 -0.29
CA SER A 30 17.61 13.48 0.63
C SER A 30 16.13 13.22 0.33
N ALA A 31 15.60 12.10 0.83
CA ALA A 31 14.16 11.82 0.76
C ALA A 31 13.31 12.88 1.49
N ARG A 32 13.86 13.52 2.55
CA ARG A 32 13.14 14.58 3.25
C ARG A 32 13.09 15.86 2.42
N LYS A 33 14.17 16.20 1.72
CA LYS A 33 14.21 17.34 0.79
C LYS A 33 13.23 17.16 -0.37
N SER A 34 13.13 15.97 -0.96
CA SER A 34 12.16 15.72 -2.03
C SER A 34 10.69 15.87 -1.58
N GLN A 35 10.38 15.49 -0.34
CA GLN A 35 9.08 15.76 0.28
C GLN A 35 8.83 17.26 0.43
N LEU A 36 9.82 18.01 0.92
CA LEU A 36 9.71 19.47 1.09
C LEU A 36 9.50 20.17 -0.24
N VAL A 37 10.23 19.79 -1.29
CA VAL A 37 10.02 20.35 -2.64
C VAL A 37 8.59 20.11 -3.10
N THR A 38 8.05 18.92 -2.89
CA THR A 38 6.66 18.60 -3.29
C THR A 38 5.64 19.44 -2.52
N GLN A 39 5.86 19.67 -1.23
CA GLN A 39 4.98 20.49 -0.39
C GLN A 39 5.03 21.96 -0.81
N GLU A 40 6.24 22.52 -0.93
CA GLU A 40 6.46 23.91 -1.29
C GLU A 40 5.98 24.19 -2.72
N TYR A 41 6.19 23.26 -3.64
CA TYR A 41 5.69 23.35 -5.01
C TYR A 41 4.17 23.51 -5.04
N LYS A 42 3.44 22.68 -4.30
CA LYS A 42 1.98 22.81 -4.17
C LYS A 42 1.58 24.13 -3.51
N LYS A 43 2.30 24.54 -2.46
CA LYS A 43 2.05 25.78 -1.73
C LYS A 43 2.21 27.02 -2.62
N ARG A 44 3.22 27.04 -3.50
CA ARG A 44 3.47 28.10 -4.48
C ARG A 44 2.62 27.98 -5.75
N GLY A 45 1.51 27.22 -5.70
CA GLY A 45 0.55 27.09 -6.80
C GLY A 45 1.06 26.24 -7.97
N GLY A 46 2.00 25.33 -7.72
CA GLY A 46 2.41 24.26 -8.62
C GLY A 46 1.46 23.07 -8.56
N GLY A 47 1.21 22.46 -9.71
CA GLY A 47 0.27 21.37 -9.88
C GLY A 47 0.83 20.25 -10.75
N PHE A 48 0.03 19.21 -10.94
CA PHE A 48 0.39 18.03 -11.72
C PHE A 48 -0.65 17.83 -12.82
N LEU A 49 -0.18 17.61 -14.05
CA LEU A 49 -0.97 17.35 -15.24
C LEU A 49 -1.01 15.87 -15.57
N GLY A 50 -2.16 15.42 -16.06
CA GLY A 50 -2.41 14.05 -16.48
C GLY A 50 -2.81 13.13 -15.34
N GLU A 51 -3.29 11.95 -15.69
CA GLU A 51 -3.61 10.91 -14.71
C GLU A 51 -2.35 10.38 -14.02
N LYS A 52 -2.53 9.91 -12.79
CA LYS A 52 -1.49 9.15 -12.08
C LYS A 52 -1.20 7.87 -12.84
N ASP A 53 0.07 7.57 -13.08
CA ASP A 53 0.46 6.27 -13.62
C ASP A 53 0.29 5.14 -12.59
N GLU A 54 0.39 3.88 -13.02
CA GLU A 54 0.18 2.72 -12.14
C GLU A 54 1.16 2.69 -10.96
N ARG A 55 2.38 3.21 -11.11
CA ARG A 55 3.35 3.28 -10.02
C ARG A 55 2.91 4.29 -8.97
N GLN A 56 2.47 5.47 -9.40
CA GLN A 56 1.92 6.50 -8.52
C GLN A 56 0.64 6.04 -7.83
N LYS A 57 -0.28 5.39 -8.56
CA LYS A 57 -1.49 4.77 -7.99
C LYS A 57 -1.12 3.70 -6.96
N SER A 58 -0.12 2.85 -7.24
CA SER A 58 0.36 1.83 -6.30
C SER A 58 0.98 2.42 -5.04
N LEU A 59 1.74 3.51 -5.13
CA LEU A 59 2.29 4.21 -3.97
C LEU A 59 1.19 4.87 -3.13
N GLN A 60 0.20 5.48 -3.78
CA GLN A 60 -0.96 6.04 -3.10
C GLN A 60 -1.72 4.95 -2.33
N ARG A 61 -1.98 3.81 -2.96
CA ARG A 61 -2.58 2.64 -2.29
C ARG A 61 -1.76 2.20 -1.09
N TRP A 62 -0.45 2.00 -1.27
CA TRP A 62 0.45 1.59 -0.21
C TRP A 62 0.44 2.57 0.98
N GLY A 63 0.41 3.88 0.72
CA GLY A 63 0.34 4.91 1.75
C GLY A 63 -1.02 5.01 2.46
N ASN A 64 -2.11 4.66 1.78
CA ASN A 64 -3.46 4.69 2.33
C ASN A 64 -3.82 3.41 3.12
N GLU A 65 -2.98 2.38 3.06
CA GLU A 65 -3.19 1.16 3.82
C GLU A 65 -3.08 1.43 5.34
N LYS A 66 -3.97 0.82 6.13
CA LYS A 66 -3.88 0.83 7.59
C LYS A 66 -2.82 -0.18 8.03
N TRP A 67 -1.57 0.27 8.10
CA TRP A 67 -0.46 -0.57 8.57
C TRP A 67 -0.47 -0.71 10.09
N GLN A 68 -0.29 -1.93 10.57
CA GLN A 68 -0.31 -2.24 12.01
C GLN A 68 0.42 -3.54 12.34
N THR A 69 0.75 -3.75 13.61
CA THR A 69 1.15 -5.06 14.13
C THR A 69 -0.03 -6.02 14.20
N LYS A 70 0.22 -7.26 14.58
CA LYS A 70 -0.82 -8.26 14.83
C LYS A 70 -1.87 -7.72 15.82
N GLU A 71 -1.42 -7.04 16.87
CA GLU A 71 -2.25 -6.52 17.97
C GLU A 71 -2.97 -5.20 17.61
N GLY A 72 -2.70 -4.62 16.44
CA GLY A 72 -3.27 -3.34 16.02
C GLY A 72 -2.39 -2.13 16.34
N ASP A 73 -1.20 -2.32 16.92
CA ASP A 73 -0.29 -1.21 17.24
C ASP A 73 0.31 -0.60 15.97
N THR A 74 0.49 0.73 15.96
CA THR A 74 1.23 1.45 14.91
C THR A 74 2.74 1.40 15.12
N ARG A 75 3.20 1.07 16.33
CA ARG A 75 4.63 0.94 16.69
C ARG A 75 5.06 -0.52 16.70
N ALA A 76 5.77 -0.93 15.64
CA ALA A 76 6.23 -2.30 15.50
C ALA A 76 7.48 -2.65 16.33
N ARG A 77 8.38 -1.69 16.58
CA ARG A 77 9.62 -1.94 17.33
C ARG A 77 9.43 -1.71 18.82
N LYS A 78 9.81 -2.70 19.63
CA LYS A 78 9.80 -2.66 21.11
C LYS A 78 11.11 -3.28 21.60
N GLY A 79 11.99 -2.43 22.15
CA GLY A 79 13.37 -2.81 22.52
C GLY A 79 14.10 -3.42 21.32
N ASP A 80 14.75 -4.56 21.55
CA ASP A 80 15.50 -5.28 20.52
C ASP A 80 14.63 -6.07 19.55
N THR A 81 13.34 -6.19 19.82
CA THR A 81 12.42 -6.93 18.95
C THR A 81 11.62 -6.01 18.04
N THR A 82 11.21 -6.55 16.90
CA THR A 82 10.30 -5.92 15.95
C THR A 82 9.17 -6.89 15.67
N SER A 83 7.94 -6.48 15.93
CA SER A 83 6.74 -7.20 15.48
C SER A 83 6.61 -7.11 13.97
N ARG A 84 5.92 -8.09 13.38
CA ARG A 84 5.56 -8.04 11.97
C ARG A 84 4.61 -6.87 11.73
N TYR A 85 4.90 -6.09 10.69
CA TYR A 85 4.10 -4.94 10.30
C TYR A 85 3.48 -5.21 8.92
N LEU A 86 2.15 -5.28 8.87
CA LEU A 86 1.40 -5.60 7.66
C LEU A 86 0.12 -4.74 7.59
N PRO A 87 -0.49 -4.62 6.40
CA PRO A 87 -1.78 -3.96 6.27
C PRO A 87 -2.85 -4.74 7.06
N LYS A 88 -3.76 -4.02 7.73
CA LYS A 88 -4.87 -4.62 8.49
C LYS A 88 -5.63 -5.66 7.67
N LYS A 89 -5.96 -5.34 6.41
CA LYS A 89 -6.66 -6.26 5.50
C LYS A 89 -5.90 -7.57 5.29
N ALA A 90 -4.58 -7.56 5.28
CA ALA A 90 -3.79 -8.79 5.18
C ALA A 90 -3.84 -9.61 6.47
N TRP A 91 -3.91 -8.96 7.64
CA TRP A 91 -4.17 -9.65 8.90
C TRP A 91 -5.55 -10.31 8.90
N ASP A 92 -6.59 -9.60 8.47
CA ASP A 92 -7.98 -10.09 8.47
C ASP A 92 -8.17 -11.35 7.60
N GLU A 93 -7.31 -11.58 6.60
CA GLU A 93 -7.33 -12.76 5.72
C GLU A 93 -6.51 -13.96 6.26
N MET A 94 -5.92 -13.85 7.45
CA MET A 94 -5.13 -14.92 8.08
C MET A 94 -5.80 -15.49 9.33
N SER A 95 -5.64 -16.79 9.55
CA SER A 95 -6.01 -17.41 10.83
C SER A 95 -5.08 -16.97 11.95
N GLU A 96 -5.53 -17.05 13.21
CA GLU A 96 -4.72 -16.65 14.37
C GLU A 96 -3.38 -17.39 14.45
N SER A 97 -3.32 -18.66 14.04
CA SER A 97 -2.09 -19.44 13.96
C SER A 97 -1.12 -18.89 12.90
N GLN A 98 -1.63 -18.55 11.71
CA GLN A 98 -0.83 -17.92 10.65
C GLN A 98 -0.33 -16.54 11.07
N LYS A 99 -1.18 -15.76 11.77
CA LYS A 99 -0.79 -14.45 12.29
C LYS A 99 0.35 -14.56 13.30
N ARG A 100 0.23 -15.49 14.26
CA ARG A 100 1.30 -15.76 15.25
C ARG A 100 2.58 -16.19 14.57
N ALA A 101 2.52 -17.17 13.66
CA ALA A 101 3.71 -17.71 13.01
C ALA A 101 4.53 -16.65 12.25
N THR A 102 3.88 -15.72 11.53
CA THR A 102 4.61 -14.67 10.80
C THR A 102 5.18 -13.57 11.70
N ASP A 103 4.53 -13.32 12.84
CA ASP A 103 4.98 -12.37 13.84
C ASP A 103 6.15 -12.91 14.67
N THR A 104 6.02 -14.13 15.19
CA THR A 104 7.09 -14.85 15.90
C THR A 104 8.37 -14.91 15.06
N LYS A 105 8.25 -15.33 13.79
CA LYS A 105 9.38 -15.35 12.85
C LYS A 105 10.07 -13.99 12.71
N LYS A 106 9.31 -12.89 12.74
CA LYS A 106 9.87 -11.53 12.64
C LYS A 106 10.55 -11.12 13.95
N ARG A 107 9.91 -11.38 15.10
CA ARG A 107 10.44 -11.04 16.43
C ARG A 107 11.75 -11.77 16.70
N GLU A 108 11.79 -13.09 16.48
CA GLU A 108 12.98 -13.92 16.69
C GLU A 108 14.17 -13.47 15.86
N ALA A 109 13.97 -13.28 14.55
CA ALA A 109 15.04 -12.83 13.68
C ALA A 109 15.47 -11.37 13.98
N SER A 110 14.55 -10.49 14.37
CA SER A 110 14.94 -9.13 14.77
C SER A 110 15.78 -9.09 16.04
N ARG A 111 15.55 -10.04 16.97
CA ARG A 111 16.34 -10.18 18.20
C ARG A 111 17.80 -10.54 17.90
N THR A 112 18.06 -11.25 16.82
CA THR A 112 19.42 -11.59 16.35
C THR A 112 20.02 -10.54 15.41
N GLY A 113 19.46 -9.32 15.39
CA GLY A 113 19.94 -8.22 14.55
C GLY A 113 19.50 -8.30 13.07
N ARG A 114 18.77 -9.34 12.66
CA ARG A 114 18.30 -9.46 11.27
C ARG A 114 17.10 -8.53 11.03
N GLN A 115 17.39 -7.39 10.42
CA GLN A 115 16.39 -6.38 10.08
C GLN A 115 15.41 -6.84 8.98
N TYR A 116 15.89 -7.59 7.97
CA TYR A 116 15.06 -8.05 6.86
C TYR A 116 14.67 -9.52 7.04
N VAL A 117 13.36 -9.77 7.12
CA VAL A 117 12.81 -11.11 7.33
C VAL A 117 11.62 -11.28 6.41
N ALA A 118 11.69 -12.24 5.50
CA ALA A 118 10.58 -12.52 4.59
C ALA A 118 9.27 -12.83 5.36
N ASN A 119 8.14 -12.44 4.78
CA ASN A 119 6.82 -12.88 5.24
C ASN A 119 6.72 -14.40 5.10
N THR A 120 5.97 -15.07 5.97
CA THR A 120 5.60 -16.47 5.74
C THR A 120 4.75 -16.61 4.48
N GLY A 121 4.65 -17.82 3.94
CA GLY A 121 3.82 -18.09 2.75
C GLY A 121 2.38 -17.56 2.87
N PRO A 122 1.64 -17.89 3.96
CA PRO A 122 0.32 -17.33 4.22
C PRO A 122 0.29 -15.80 4.25
N ALA A 123 1.22 -15.15 4.96
CA ALA A 123 1.27 -13.70 5.05
C ALA A 123 1.61 -13.02 3.71
N LYS A 124 2.47 -13.64 2.89
CA LYS A 124 2.77 -13.17 1.54
C LYS A 124 1.52 -13.23 0.65
N ARG A 125 0.77 -14.34 0.72
CA ARG A 125 -0.50 -14.51 -0.02
C ARG A 125 -1.57 -13.53 0.45
N ALA A 126 -1.83 -13.45 1.74
CA ALA A 126 -2.82 -12.54 2.31
C ALA A 126 -2.54 -11.08 1.92
N ARG A 127 -1.27 -10.64 1.93
CA ARG A 127 -0.89 -9.31 1.46
C ARG A 127 -1.21 -9.12 -0.03
N ARG A 128 -0.82 -10.07 -0.88
CA ARG A 128 -1.10 -10.00 -2.32
C ARG A 128 -2.61 -9.95 -2.58
N ASP A 129 -3.37 -10.80 -1.92
CA ASP A 129 -4.82 -10.92 -2.13
C ASP A 129 -5.52 -9.63 -1.66
N ALA A 130 -5.08 -9.03 -0.55
CA ALA A 130 -5.53 -7.71 -0.09
C ALA A 130 -5.18 -6.57 -1.08
N THR A 131 -3.97 -6.57 -1.64
CA THR A 131 -3.57 -5.59 -2.67
C THR A 131 -4.41 -5.74 -3.94
N THR A 132 -4.67 -6.97 -4.40
CA THR A 132 -5.54 -7.24 -5.56
C THR A 132 -6.94 -6.69 -5.33
N ALA A 133 -7.55 -7.00 -4.18
CA ALA A 133 -8.87 -6.49 -3.83
C ALA A 133 -8.89 -4.95 -3.76
N GLY A 134 -7.87 -4.33 -3.16
CA GLY A 134 -7.73 -2.87 -3.12
C GLY A 134 -7.67 -2.24 -4.51
N ARG A 135 -6.95 -2.86 -5.46
CA ARG A 135 -6.91 -2.40 -6.86
C ARG A 135 -8.29 -2.42 -7.51
N MET A 136 -9.07 -3.47 -7.28
CA MET A 136 -10.41 -3.60 -7.87
C MET A 136 -11.42 -2.56 -7.35
N THR A 137 -11.27 -2.13 -6.09
CA THR A 137 -12.11 -1.08 -5.51
C THR A 137 -11.92 0.27 -6.22
N GLU A 138 -10.73 0.55 -6.76
CA GLU A 138 -10.42 1.80 -7.48
C GLU A 138 -10.90 1.80 -8.93
N MET A 139 -10.99 0.63 -9.56
CA MET A 139 -11.41 0.46 -10.95
C MET A 139 -12.90 0.72 -11.14
N SER A 140 -13.33 1.04 -12.36
CA SER A 140 -14.75 1.01 -12.71
C SER A 140 -15.34 -0.40 -12.59
N VAL A 141 -16.67 -0.52 -12.51
CA VAL A 141 -17.34 -1.84 -12.49
C VAL A 141 -16.98 -2.65 -13.72
N ALA A 142 -16.94 -2.00 -14.90
CA ALA A 142 -16.61 -2.66 -16.17
C ALA A 142 -15.18 -3.22 -16.17
N GLU A 143 -14.21 -2.45 -15.71
CA GLU A 143 -12.81 -2.88 -15.63
C GLU A 143 -12.59 -3.96 -14.56
N ALA A 144 -13.16 -3.78 -13.36
CA ALA A 144 -13.03 -4.75 -12.29
C ALA A 144 -13.64 -6.11 -12.69
N ALA A 145 -14.77 -6.08 -13.41
CA ALA A 145 -15.42 -7.28 -13.90
C ALA A 145 -14.59 -8.08 -14.91
N LYS A 146 -13.76 -7.42 -15.74
CA LYS A 146 -12.84 -8.11 -16.66
C LYS A 146 -11.82 -8.96 -15.91
N LEU A 147 -11.46 -8.57 -14.69
CA LEU A 147 -10.47 -9.29 -13.88
C LEU A 147 -11.05 -10.50 -13.15
N VAL A 148 -12.37 -10.54 -12.90
CA VAL A 148 -13.03 -11.54 -12.05
C VAL A 148 -12.66 -12.98 -12.45
N ARG A 149 -12.70 -13.30 -13.74
CA ARG A 149 -12.39 -14.65 -14.24
C ARG A 149 -10.94 -15.08 -14.00
N GLY A 150 -10.01 -14.13 -13.90
CA GLY A 150 -8.58 -14.40 -13.68
C GLY A 150 -8.19 -14.54 -12.21
N LEU A 151 -9.09 -14.25 -11.27
CA LEU A 151 -8.80 -14.33 -9.83
C LEU A 151 -8.88 -15.76 -9.33
N ASP A 152 -8.03 -16.16 -8.38
CA ASP A 152 -8.18 -17.43 -7.68
C ASP A 152 -9.34 -17.39 -6.66
N THR A 153 -9.81 -18.55 -6.17
CA THR A 153 -10.95 -18.62 -5.25
C THR A 153 -10.75 -17.81 -3.96
N ARG A 154 -9.52 -17.67 -3.48
CA ARG A 154 -9.23 -16.85 -2.28
C ARG A 154 -9.31 -15.38 -2.63
N GLN A 155 -8.72 -14.97 -3.75
CA GLN A 155 -8.79 -13.60 -4.26
C GLN A 155 -10.23 -13.17 -4.53
N LEU A 156 -11.08 -14.05 -5.07
CA LEU A 156 -12.51 -13.80 -5.26
C LEU A 156 -13.22 -13.56 -3.93
N LYS A 157 -13.00 -14.42 -2.92
CA LYS A 157 -13.57 -14.23 -1.57
C LYS A 157 -13.10 -12.92 -0.93
N THR A 158 -11.81 -12.63 -0.99
CA THR A 158 -11.22 -11.39 -0.46
C THR A 158 -11.76 -10.15 -1.20
N ALA A 159 -11.89 -10.19 -2.53
CA ALA A 159 -12.46 -9.11 -3.33
C ALA A 159 -13.94 -8.87 -2.99
N LEU A 160 -14.75 -9.94 -2.89
CA LEU A 160 -16.16 -9.86 -2.52
C LEU A 160 -16.36 -9.23 -1.14
N ARG A 161 -15.59 -9.68 -0.15
CA ARG A 161 -15.62 -9.14 1.22
C ARG A 161 -15.28 -7.64 1.23
N ASN A 162 -14.23 -7.25 0.52
CA ASN A 162 -13.80 -5.86 0.43
C ASN A 162 -14.81 -4.98 -0.31
N GLU A 163 -15.41 -5.49 -1.38
CA GLU A 163 -16.39 -4.77 -2.18
C GLU A 163 -17.64 -4.46 -1.36
N ARG A 164 -18.21 -5.48 -0.70
CA ARG A 164 -19.36 -5.31 0.21
C ARG A 164 -19.08 -4.37 1.38
N ALA A 165 -17.86 -4.39 1.92
CA ALA A 165 -17.46 -3.52 3.02
C ALA A 165 -17.06 -2.09 2.60
N SER A 166 -17.05 -1.77 1.29
CA SER A 166 -16.62 -0.47 0.79
C SER A 166 -17.68 0.20 -0.08
N LYS A 167 -17.69 -0.06 -1.38
CA LYS A 167 -18.57 0.60 -2.37
C LYS A 167 -19.87 -0.17 -2.63
N ASP A 168 -19.92 -1.45 -2.27
CA ASP A 168 -21.04 -2.37 -2.46
C ASP A 168 -21.68 -2.30 -3.85
N ARG A 169 -20.84 -2.33 -4.89
CA ARG A 169 -21.31 -2.20 -6.27
C ARG A 169 -22.02 -3.49 -6.68
N LYS A 170 -23.35 -3.50 -6.61
CA LYS A 170 -24.24 -4.67 -6.86
C LYS A 170 -23.82 -5.55 -8.04
N THR A 171 -23.57 -4.95 -9.21
CA THR A 171 -23.16 -5.70 -10.41
C THR A 171 -21.82 -6.43 -10.24
N LEU A 172 -20.86 -5.81 -9.56
CA LEU A 172 -19.56 -6.44 -9.31
C LEU A 172 -19.68 -7.54 -8.23
N VAL A 173 -20.46 -7.29 -7.18
CA VAL A 173 -20.78 -8.26 -6.14
C VAL A 173 -21.41 -9.52 -6.75
N GLN A 174 -22.46 -9.36 -7.57
CA GLN A 174 -23.13 -10.46 -8.28
C GLN A 174 -22.15 -11.24 -9.18
N ARG A 175 -21.26 -10.55 -9.90
CA ARG A 175 -20.26 -11.21 -10.75
C ARG A 175 -19.25 -12.02 -9.95
N LEU A 176 -18.79 -11.49 -8.81
CA LEU A 176 -17.87 -12.19 -7.91
C LEU A 176 -18.54 -13.43 -7.30
N GLU A 177 -19.80 -13.33 -6.89
CA GLU A 177 -20.59 -14.45 -6.37
C GLU A 177 -20.83 -15.52 -7.42
N ALA A 178 -21.26 -15.14 -8.63
CA ALA A 178 -21.49 -16.07 -9.72
C ALA A 178 -20.21 -16.83 -10.09
N GLU A 179 -19.06 -16.16 -10.09
CA GLU A 179 -17.77 -16.81 -10.35
C GLU A 179 -17.35 -17.74 -9.21
N LEU A 180 -17.62 -17.39 -7.96
CA LEU A 180 -17.38 -18.28 -6.81
C LEU A 180 -18.27 -19.53 -6.89
N ASN A 181 -19.55 -19.37 -7.20
CA ASN A 181 -20.49 -20.48 -7.33
C ASN A 181 -20.14 -21.42 -8.49
N ARG A 182 -19.53 -20.91 -9.57
CA ARG A 182 -19.03 -21.76 -10.66
C ARG A 182 -17.87 -22.66 -10.24
N ARG A 183 -17.11 -22.27 -9.21
CA ARG A 183 -15.85 -22.93 -8.79
C ARG A 183 -15.98 -23.74 -7.50
N GLY A 184 -17.08 -23.59 -6.79
CA GLY A 184 -17.42 -24.38 -5.60
C GLY A 184 -18.13 -25.65 -6.02
#